data_AF-A0AAE4D2Y6-F1
#
_entry.id   AF-A0AAE4D2Y6-F1
#
_cell.length_a   1.000
_cell.length_b   1.000
_cell.length_c   1.000
_cell.angle_alpha   90.00
_cell.angle_beta   90.00
_cell.angle_gamma   90.00
#
_symmetry.space_group_name_H-M   'P 1'
#
loop_
_entity.id
_entity.type
_entity.pdbx_description
1 polymer ?
#
loop_
_entity_poly.entity_id
_entity_poly.type
_entity_poly.pdbx_seq_one_letter_code
_entity_poly.pdbx_strand_id
1 'polypeptide(L)' 'MTGGPRASALLRERDGTIRKVAVGDRTDAGRVERIAEDHVILRRRDRLYQLALAG' A
#
# COMPACT_ATOMS: atom_id res chain seq x y z
N MET A 1 10.29 16.76 17.74
CA MET A 1 9.45 15.55 17.52
C MET A 1 8.62 15.77 16.25
N THR A 2 9.16 15.50 15.06
CA THR A 2 8.41 15.67 13.80
C THR A 2 7.91 14.31 13.31
N GLY A 3 6.98 13.73 14.06
CA GLY A 3 6.23 12.55 13.65
C GLY A 3 4.96 12.98 12.94
N GLY A 4 5.07 13.48 11.71
CA GLY A 4 3.89 13.67 10.87
C GLY A 4 3.12 12.34 10.73
N PRO A 5 1.80 12.38 10.50
CA PRO A 5 1.02 11.15 10.36
C PRO A 5 1.66 10.26 9.27
N ARG A 6 1.96 9.01 9.62
CA ARG A 6 2.49 8.04 8.66
C ARG A 6 1.47 7.86 7.54
N ALA A 7 1.92 8.01 6.29
CA ALA A 7 1.08 7.79 5.12
C ALA A 7 0.41 6.41 5.19
N SER A 8 -0.87 6.35 4.87
CA SER A 8 -1.68 5.14 4.91
C SER A 8 -2.67 5.12 3.76
N ALA A 9 -3.02 3.93 3.27
CA ALA A 9 -3.95 3.73 2.16
C ALA A 9 -5.00 2.68 2.51
N LEU A 10 -6.14 2.71 1.81
CA LEU A 10 -7.14 1.64 1.84
C LEU A 10 -6.90 0.73 0.64
N LEU A 11 -6.70 -0.56 0.90
CA LEU A 11 -6.53 -1.59 -0.13
C LEU A 11 -7.70 -2.56 -0.05
N ARG A 12 -8.28 -2.88 -1.21
CA ARG A 12 -9.22 -3.99 -1.39
C ARG A 12 -8.41 -5.23 -1.77
N GLU A 13 -8.45 -6.25 -0.93
CA GLU A 13 -7.80 -7.54 -1.16
C GLU A 13 -8.64 -8.40 -2.12
N ARG A 14 -8.10 -9.54 -2.54
CA ARG A 14 -8.75 -10.44 -3.52
C ARG A 14 -10.09 -11.00 -3.04
N ASP A 15 -10.26 -11.17 -1.74
CA ASP A 15 -11.50 -11.64 -1.10
C ASP A 15 -12.57 -10.55 -0.99
N GLY A 16 -12.27 -9.32 -1.43
CA GLY A 16 -13.16 -8.17 -1.35
C GLY A 16 -13.04 -7.39 -0.03
N THR A 17 -12.25 -7.86 0.94
CA THR A 17 -12.00 -7.17 2.20
C THR A 17 -11.25 -5.86 1.96
N ILE A 18 -11.72 -4.77 2.56
CA ILE A 18 -11.02 -3.49 2.55
C ILE A 18 -10.27 -3.34 3.88
N ARG A 19 -8.97 -3.07 3.79
CA ARG A 19 -8.13 -2.85 4.96
C ARG A 19 -7.30 -1.58 4.82
N LYS A 20 -6.99 -0.95 5.96
CA LYS A 20 -6.00 0.12 6.05
C LYS A 20 -4.60 -0.50 6.09
N VAL A 21 -3.68 0.07 5.32
CA VAL A 21 -2.26 -0.32 5.30
C VAL A 21 -1.35 0.90 5.43
N ALA A 22 -0.13 0.65 5.90
CA ALA A 22 0.96 1.61 5.97
C ALA A 22 2.24 1.05 5.33
N VAL A 23 3.24 1.90 5.13
CA VAL A 23 4.57 1.47 4.65
C VAL A 23 5.15 0.42 5.60
N GLY A 24 5.57 -0.71 5.02
CA GLY A 24 6.11 -1.87 5.71
C GLY A 24 5.14 -3.03 5.87
N ASP A 25 3.83 -2.79 5.76
CA ASP A 25 2.80 -3.83 5.91
C ASP A 25 2.87 -4.86 4.78
N ARG A 26 2.45 -6.09 5.08
CA ARG A 26 2.27 -7.16 4.08
C ARG A 26 0.79 -7.33 3.74
N THR A 27 0.51 -7.39 2.44
CA THR A 27 -0.78 -7.67 1.81
C THR A 27 -0.66 -8.93 0.96
N ASP A 28 -1.78 -9.38 0.40
CA ASP A 28 -1.76 -10.55 -0.51
C ASP A 28 -0.98 -10.26 -1.79
N ALA A 29 -0.93 -8.99 -2.20
CA ALA A 29 -0.23 -8.52 -3.38
C ALA A 29 1.28 -8.26 -3.16
N GLY A 30 1.72 -8.05 -1.91
CA GLY A 30 3.14 -7.83 -1.60
C GLY A 30 3.36 -7.03 -0.32
N ARG A 31 4.59 -6.53 -0.13
CA ARG A 31 4.91 -5.59 0.96
C ARG A 31 4.72 -4.15 0.47
N VAL A 32 4.08 -3.31 1.27
CA VAL A 32 3.98 -1.87 0.97
C VAL A 32 5.34 -1.21 1.14
N GLU A 33 5.91 -0.70 0.06
CA GLU A 33 7.19 0.03 0.09
C GLU A 33 6.98 1.55 0.14
N ARG A 34 5.97 2.07 -0.55
CA ARG A 34 5.65 3.50 -0.57
C ARG A 34 4.16 3.71 -0.76
N ILE A 35 3.64 4.75 -0.13
CA ILE A 35 2.29 5.27 -0.34
C ILE A 35 2.46 6.72 -0.79
N ALA A 36 1.96 7.03 -1.98
CA ALA A 36 1.84 8.37 -2.52
C ALA A 36 0.37 8.80 -2.49
N GLU A 37 0.09 10.02 -2.95
CA GLU A 37 -1.27 10.58 -2.97
C GLU A 37 -2.21 9.82 -3.91
N ASP A 38 -1.71 9.36 -5.05
CA ASP A 38 -2.47 8.77 -6.15
C ASP A 38 -2.13 7.29 -6.43
N HIS A 39 -1.14 6.73 -5.73
CA HIS A 39 -0.74 5.35 -5.92
C HIS A 39 -0.06 4.72 -4.70
N VAL A 40 -0.01 3.39 -4.70
CA VAL A 40 0.74 2.57 -3.75
C VAL A 40 1.78 1.76 -4.51
N ILE A 41 3.02 1.74 -4.03
CA ILE A 41 4.07 0.85 -4.52
C ILE A 41 4.18 -0.36 -3.61
N LEU A 42 3.98 -1.54 -4.19
CA LEU A 42 4.19 -2.83 -3.53
C LEU A 42 5.47 -3.48 -4.05
N ARG A 43 6.21 -4.15 -3.17
CA ARG A 43 7.26 -5.08 -3.53
C ARG A 43 6.78 -6.51 -3.38
N ARG A 44 6.93 -7.28 -4.46
CA ARG A 44 6.69 -8.72 -4.46
C ARG A 44 7.92 -9.41 -5.05
N ARG A 45 8.57 -10.24 -4.23
CA ARG A 45 9.91 -10.79 -4.53
C ARG A 45 10.88 -9.61 -4.80
N ASP A 46 11.52 -9.59 -5.97
CA ASP A 46 12.49 -8.56 -6.35
C ASP A 46 11.93 -7.54 -7.35
N ARG A 47 10.59 -7.43 -7.45
CA ARG A 47 9.91 -6.50 -8.36
C ARG A 47 9.01 -5.52 -7.62
N LEU A 48 8.95 -4.30 -8.15
CA LEU A 48 8.04 -3.25 -7.70
C LEU A 48 6.82 -3.20 -8.63
N TYR A 49 5.66 -3.01 -8.02
CA TYR A 49 4.37 -2.90 -8.68
C TYR A 49 3.68 -1.63 -8.20
N GLN A 50 3.10 -0.89 -9.13
CA GLN A 50 2.30 0.30 -8.83
C GLN A 50 0.81 -0.05 -8.90
N LEU A 51 0.08 0.28 -7.85
CA LEU A 51 -1.37 0.28 -7.81
C LEU A 51 -1.84 1.73 -7.85
N ALA A 52 -2.46 2.13 -8.96
CA ALA A 52 -3.16 3.41 -9.05
C ALA A 52 -4.47 3.36 -8.25
N LEU A 53 -4.96 4.52 -7.82
CA LEU A 53 -6.30 4.63 -7.26
C LEU A 53 -7.35 4.12 -8.27
N ALA A 54 -8.35 3.40 -7.76
CA ALA A 54 -9.51 3.03 -8.55
C ALA A 54 -10.35 4.29 -8.82
N GLY A 55 -10.60 4.58 -10.10
CA GLY A 55 -11.53 5.61 -10.55
C GLY A 55 -12.98 5.13 -10.55
#